data_AF-A0A174HGX6-F1
#
_entry.id   AF-A0A174HGX6-F1
#
_cell.length_a   1.000
_cell.length_b   1.000
_cell.length_c   1.000
_cell.angle_alpha   90.00
_cell.angle_beta   90.00
_cell.angle_gamma   90.00
#
_symmetry.space_group_name_H-M   'P 1'
#
loop_
_entity.id
_entity.type
_entity.pdbx_description
1 polymer ?
#
loop_
_entity_poly.entity_id
_entity_poly.type
_entity_poly.pdbx_seq_one_letter_code
_entity_poly.pdbx_strand_id
1 'polypeptide(L)' 'MIGDIRKKGYVLPLGMNSMQKFVDAGFKLKEIVIKEQHNCRSTDYWEGKERKFLMLAHEYIFILEKADDHNPI' A
#
# COMPACT_ATOMS: atom_id res chain seq x y z
N MET A 1 -5.15 -4.28 -4.39
CA MET A 1 -4.16 -3.19 -4.37
C MET A 1 -4.52 -2.28 -3.21
N ILE A 2 -3.55 -1.85 -2.42
CA ILE A 2 -3.77 -0.98 -1.26
C ILE A 2 -2.91 0.26 -1.44
N GLY A 3 -3.53 1.43 -1.37
CA GLY A 3 -2.84 2.72 -1.40
C GLY A 3 -2.73 3.32 -0.01
N ASP A 4 -1.71 4.16 0.17
CA ASP A 4 -1.64 5.02 1.35
C ASP A 4 -2.62 6.17 1.24
N ILE A 5 -2.93 6.80 2.38
CA ILE A 5 -3.82 7.96 2.43
C ILE A 5 -3.09 9.17 3.00
N ARG A 6 -3.60 10.36 2.73
CA ARG A 6 -3.13 11.60 3.36
C ARG A 6 -4.20 12.13 4.30
N LYS A 7 -3.85 12.38 5.57
CA LYS A 7 -4.74 13.00 6.56
C LYS A 7 -4.01 14.17 7.22
N LYS A 8 -4.66 15.34 7.24
CA LYS A 8 -4.09 16.59 7.78
C LYS A 8 -2.70 16.93 7.22
N GLY A 9 -2.48 16.65 5.93
CA GLY A 9 -1.20 16.91 5.26
C GLY A 9 -0.16 15.80 5.38
N TYR A 10 -0.31 14.86 6.32
CA TYR A 10 0.65 13.77 6.55
C TYR A 10 0.21 12.47 5.86
N VAL A 11 1.19 11.71 5.37
CA VAL A 11 0.94 10.38 4.81
C VAL A 11 0.69 9.40 5.96
N LEU A 12 -0.38 8.62 5.85
CA LEU A 12 -0.67 7.49 6.70
C LEU A 12 -0.37 6.22 5.89
N PRO A 13 0.56 5.37 6.34
CA PRO A 13 1.02 4.19 5.60
C PRO A 13 0.02 3.04 5.72
N LEU A 14 -1.19 3.24 5.19
CA LEU A 14 -2.29 2.27 5.28
C LEU A 14 -1.95 0.95 4.61
N GLY A 15 -1.17 0.98 3.52
CA GLY A 15 -0.65 -0.22 2.86
C GLY A 15 0.14 -1.09 3.82
N MET A 16 1.15 -0.51 4.46
CA MET A 16 2.04 -1.22 5.39
C MET A 16 1.30 -1.67 6.65
N ASN A 17 0.42 -0.82 7.20
CA ASN A 17 -0.39 -1.20 8.36
C ASN A 17 -1.30 -2.40 8.05
N SER A 18 -1.86 -2.47 6.83
CA SER A 18 -2.68 -3.60 6.40
C SER A 18 -1.84 -4.86 6.22
N MET A 19 -0.67 -4.75 5.58
CA MET A 19 0.28 -5.84 5.44
C MET A 19 0.65 -6.44 6.79
N GLN A 20 0.95 -5.59 7.79
CA GLN A 20 1.32 -6.04 9.13
C GLN A 20 0.22 -6.88 9.79
N LYS A 21 -1.06 -6.57 9.56
CA LYS A 21 -2.17 -7.38 10.10
C LYS A 21 -2.17 -8.81 9.58
N PHE A 22 -1.76 -9.04 8.34
CA PHE A 22 -1.62 -10.40 7.80
C PHE A 22 -0.40 -11.11 8.37
N VAL A 23 0.72 -10.39 8.51
CA VAL A 23 1.94 -10.95 9.14
C VAL A 23 1.67 -11.35 10.59
N ASP A 24 1.01 -10.49 11.35
CA ASP A 24 0.62 -10.77 12.75
C ASP A 24 -0.35 -11.97 12.85
N ALA A 25 -1.13 -12.23 11.80
CA ALA A 25 -2.02 -13.39 11.70
C ALA A 25 -1.30 -14.69 11.26
N GLY A 26 0.02 -14.66 11.07
CA GLY A 26 0.84 -15.83 10.74
C GLY A 26 1.11 -16.02 9.24
N PHE A 27 0.74 -15.08 8.37
CA PHE A 27 1.14 -15.12 6.97
C PHE A 27 2.59 -14.66 6.81
N LYS A 28 3.31 -15.29 5.88
CA LYS A 28 4.65 -14.85 5.48
C LYS A 28 4.54 -13.89 4.31
N LEU A 29 5.10 -12.69 4.45
CA LEU A 29 5.25 -11.78 3.33
C LEU A 29 6.32 -12.31 2.39
N LYS A 30 5.92 -12.70 1.18
CA LYS A 30 6.82 -13.21 0.15
C LYS A 30 7.41 -12.07 -0.67
N GLU A 31 6.54 -11.22 -1.21
CA GLU A 31 6.92 -10.15 -2.13
C GLU A 31 6.03 -8.92 -1.93
N ILE A 32 6.61 -7.75 -2.19
CA ILE A 32 5.90 -6.47 -2.32
C ILE A 32 6.06 -5.99 -3.76
N VAL A 33 4.95 -5.90 -4.48
CA VAL A 33 4.93 -5.27 -5.80
C VAL A 33 4.44 -3.84 -5.63
N ILE A 34 5.25 -2.89 -6.08
CA ILE A 34 4.91 -1.46 -6.13
C ILE A 34 4.50 -1.14 -7.55
N LYS A 35 3.27 -0.66 -7.71
CA LYS A 35 2.68 -0.32 -8.99
C LYS A 35 2.43 1.18 -9.05
N GLU A 36 2.78 1.80 -10.16
CA GLU A 36 2.36 3.18 -10.43
C GLU A 36 0.83 3.27 -10.62
N GLN A 37 0.22 4.29 -10.03
CA GLN A 37 -1.22 4.51 -10.09
C GLN A 37 -1.59 5.34 -11.32
N HIS A 38 -2.04 4.67 -12.38
CA HIS A 38 -2.44 5.33 -13.62
C HIS A 38 -3.90 5.82 -13.65
N ASN A 39 -4.79 5.27 -12.81
CA ASN A 39 -6.24 5.57 -12.83
C ASN A 39 -6.71 6.36 -11.61
N CYS A 40 -6.02 7.45 -11.27
CA CYS A 40 -6.43 8.29 -10.15
C CYS A 40 -7.50 9.30 -10.61
N ARG A 41 -8.76 9.14 -10.18
CA ARG A 41 -9.87 10.06 -10.54
C ARG A 41 -9.61 11.51 -10.13
N SER A 42 -8.74 11.73 -9.15
CA SER A 42 -8.35 13.07 -8.72
C SER A 42 -7.23 13.69 -9.57
N THR A 43 -6.62 12.96 -10.51
CA THR A 43 -5.59 13.51 -11.41
C THR A 43 -6.10 14.76 -12.12
N ASP A 44 -7.27 14.67 -12.77
CA ASP A 44 -7.88 15.79 -13.51
C ASP A 44 -8.15 17.01 -12.62
N TYR A 45 -8.58 16.77 -11.37
CA TYR A 45 -8.83 17.87 -10.42
C TYR A 45 -7.56 18.66 -10.07
N TRP A 46 -6.44 17.98 -10.14
CA TRP A 46 -5.14 18.39 -9.65
C TRP A 46 -4.27 18.95 -10.79
N GLU A 47 -4.52 18.52 -12.02
CA GLU A 47 -3.85 18.99 -13.23
C GLU A 47 -3.82 20.53 -13.31
N GLY A 48 -2.65 21.09 -13.64
CA GLY A 48 -2.42 22.54 -13.72
C GLY A 48 -2.41 23.31 -12.39
N LYS A 49 -2.71 22.67 -11.25
CA LYS A 49 -2.67 23.34 -9.94
C LYS A 49 -1.30 23.25 -9.27
N GLU A 50 -0.79 24.40 -8.84
CA GLU A 50 0.40 24.48 -7.99
C GLU A 50 0.12 23.84 -6.63
N ARG A 51 1.04 22.99 -6.16
CA ARG A 51 0.89 22.21 -4.94
C ARG A 51 2.19 22.19 -4.15
N LYS A 52 2.07 22.29 -2.83
CA LYS A 52 3.19 22.20 -1.88
C LYS A 52 3.50 20.76 -1.43
N PHE A 53 2.98 19.76 -2.13
CA PHE A 53 3.13 18.35 -1.76
C PHE A 53 3.12 17.43 -2.98
N LEU A 54 3.70 16.24 -2.81
CA LEU A 54 3.72 15.19 -3.83
C LEU A 54 2.45 14.33 -3.77
N MET A 55 1.93 13.97 -4.94
CA MET A 55 0.81 13.03 -5.04
C MET A 55 1.24 11.63 -4.60
N LEU A 56 0.30 10.90 -3.99
CA LEU A 56 0.45 9.46 -3.80
C LEU A 56 0.16 8.80 -5.14
N ALA A 57 1.23 8.39 -5.82
CA ALA A 57 1.20 7.89 -7.18
C ALA A 57 1.49 6.38 -7.27
N HIS A 58 1.48 5.68 -6.13
CA HIS A 58 1.77 4.25 -6.07
C HIS A 58 0.73 3.49 -5.27
N GLU A 59 0.54 2.23 -5.66
CA GLU A 59 -0.28 1.24 -4.98
C GLU A 59 0.57 0.01 -4.66
N TYR A 60 0.27 -0.65 -3.54
CA TYR A 60 0.92 -1.89 -3.14
C TYR A 60 0.07 -3.11 -3.50
N ILE A 61 0.75 -4.16 -3.95
CA ILE A 61 0.22 -5.52 -4.01
C ILE A 61 1.15 -6.38 -3.16
N PHE A 62 0.59 -6.97 -2.11
CA PHE A 62 1.32 -7.86 -1.21
C PHE A 62 1.07 -9.31 -1.62
N ILE A 63 2.15 -10.06 -1.85
CA ILE A 63 2.09 -11.51 -2.06
C ILE A 63 2.39 -12.16 -0.72
N LEU A 64 1.39 -12.84 -0.16
CA LEU A 64 1.43 -13.46 1.15
C LEU A 64 1.30 -14.97 0.99
N GLU A 65 2.17 -15.71 1.67
CA GLU A 65 2.09 -17.17 1.75
C GLU A 65 1.51 -17.55 3.11
N LYS A 66 0.60 -18.53 3.11
CA LYS A 66 0.17 -19.15 4.35
C LYS A 66 1.36 -19.92 4.92
N ALA A 67 1.69 -19.72 6.20
CA ALA A 67 2.59 -20.64 6.87
C ALA A 67 1.87 -22.00 6.97
N ASP A 68 2.36 -23.02 6.27
CA ASP A 68 1.85 -24.38 6.46
C ASP A 68 2.23 -24.86 7.86
N ASP A 69 1.24 -25.26 8.66
CA ASP A 69 1.40 -25.82 10.00
C ASP A 69 2.04 -27.23 10.01
N HIS A 70 2.75 -27.63 8.94
CA HIS A 70 3.25 -28.99 8.74
C HIS A 70 4.77 -29.11 8.66
N ASN A 71 5.50 -28.24 9.38
CA ASN A 71 6.85 -28.56 9.80
C ASN A 71 7.03 -28.14 11.26
N PRO A 72 6.94 -29.07 12.23
CA PRO A 72 7.38 -28.78 13.58
C PRO A 72 8.90 -28.58 13.52
N ILE A 73 9.37 -27.46 14.09
CA ILE A 73 10.79 -27.29 14.43
C ILE A 73 11.11 -28.27 15.56
#